data_AF-A0A7F8RBQ4-F1
#
_entry.id   AF-A0A7F8RBQ4-F1
#
_cell.length_a   1.000
_cell.length_b   1.000
_cell.length_c   1.000
_cell.angle_alpha   90.00
_cell.angle_beta   90.00
_cell.angle_gamma   90.00
#
_symmetry.space_group_name_H-M   'P 1'
#
loop_
_entity.id
_entity.type
_entity.pdbx_description
1 polymer ?
#
loop_
_entity_poly.entity_id
_entity_poly.type
_entity_poly.pdbx_seq_one_letter_code
_entity_poly.pdbx_strand_id
1 'polypeptide(L)'
;MPDTAALGRKPSLPGQWVDLPPPLAGSLKEPFEIKVYEIDDVERLQRHRPPPREDPAEPSQDVEKGLACTSAKLRLAERRQQRLREVQAKHEHLCGELAETQGRLMVEPGRWLEQFEVDPELEPESPEYLAALERATAALEQCVNLCKAHVMMVTCFDISVAVPTATSAPQEVDV
;
A
#
# COMPACT_ATOMS: atom_id res chain seq x y z
N MET A 1 18.67 46.58 39.87
CA MET A 1 17.40 47.20 39.41
C MET A 1 17.61 47.71 38.00
N PRO A 2 16.66 47.61 37.06
CA PRO A 2 15.19 47.53 37.25
C PRO A 2 14.64 46.11 37.01
N ASP A 3 13.58 45.61 37.64
CA ASP A 3 12.17 46.04 37.80
C ASP A 3 11.36 46.04 36.50
N THR A 4 10.31 45.21 36.44
CA THR A 4 8.88 45.61 36.33
C THR A 4 7.99 44.50 35.75
N ALA A 5 7.06 44.06 36.59
CA ALA A 5 5.62 44.06 36.37
C ALA A 5 5.00 43.38 35.12
N ALA A 6 4.08 42.48 35.46
CA ALA A 6 2.65 42.55 35.10
C ALA A 6 2.12 41.83 33.86
N LEU A 7 1.09 41.04 34.17
CA LEU A 7 -0.18 40.86 33.46
C LEU A 7 -0.18 40.05 32.16
N GLY A 8 -0.90 38.94 32.23
CA GLY A 8 -1.39 38.29 31.03
C GLY A 8 -2.12 36.98 31.30
N ARG A 9 -3.22 37.02 32.07
CA ARG A 9 -4.26 36.01 31.86
C ARG A 9 -4.74 36.18 30.41
N LYS A 10 -4.41 35.22 29.54
CA LYS A 10 -5.09 35.05 28.26
C LYS A 10 -6.06 33.87 28.42
N PRO A 11 -7.32 33.99 27.97
CA PRO A 11 -8.20 32.85 27.92
C PRO A 11 -7.64 31.87 26.89
N SER A 12 -7.32 30.67 27.33
CA SER A 12 -6.92 29.55 26.49
C SER A 12 -8.02 29.27 25.46
N LEU A 13 -7.68 29.44 24.18
CA LEU A 13 -8.53 29.07 23.04
C LEU A 13 -8.64 27.54 22.96
N PRO A 14 -9.76 26.99 22.49
CA PRO A 14 -9.88 25.56 22.24
C PRO A 14 -8.95 25.18 21.08
N GLY A 15 -8.00 24.28 21.31
CA GLY A 15 -7.12 23.73 20.26
C GLY A 15 -5.62 23.91 20.46
N GLN A 16 -5.15 24.40 21.61
CA GLN A 16 -3.71 24.48 21.87
C GLN A 16 -3.17 23.13 22.37
N TRP A 17 -2.57 22.36 21.46
CA TRP A 17 -1.72 21.21 21.83
C TRP A 17 -0.46 21.77 22.49
N VAL A 18 -0.46 21.82 23.82
CA VAL A 18 0.72 22.23 24.58
C VAL A 18 1.66 21.03 24.65
N ASP A 19 2.86 21.18 24.08
CA ASP A 19 3.98 20.25 24.27
C ASP A 19 4.50 20.39 25.71
N LEU A 20 3.72 19.87 26.67
CA LEU A 20 4.13 19.82 28.06
C LEU A 20 5.10 18.65 28.22
N PRO A 21 6.28 18.85 28.84
CA PRO A 21 7.14 17.74 29.19
C PRO A 21 6.35 16.76 30.07
N PRO A 22 6.43 15.44 29.83
CA PRO A 22 5.68 14.46 30.59
C PRO A 22 5.92 14.68 32.09
N PRO A 23 4.88 14.70 32.94
CA PRO A 23 5.06 14.90 34.37
C PRO A 23 6.00 13.83 34.91
N LEU A 24 7.12 14.28 35.49
CA LEU A 24 8.16 13.44 36.09
C LEU A 24 7.54 12.58 37.21
N ALA A 25 7.40 11.29 36.89
CA ALA A 25 7.33 10.13 37.78
C ALA A 25 6.54 10.29 39.10
N GLY A 26 5.26 9.91 39.06
CA GLY A 26 4.47 9.53 40.23
C GLY A 26 3.75 8.20 40.00
N SER A 27 4.36 7.10 40.44
CA SER A 27 3.72 5.82 40.86
C SER A 27 2.31 5.48 40.31
N LEU A 28 2.21 4.96 39.09
CA LEU A 28 1.21 3.93 38.72
C LEU A 28 1.84 2.98 37.69
N LYS A 29 2.40 1.87 38.18
CA LYS A 29 2.87 0.75 37.36
C LYS A 29 1.65 -0.10 37.02
N GLU A 30 0.79 0.41 36.15
CA GLU A 30 -0.26 -0.38 35.52
C GLU A 30 -0.03 -0.35 34.01
N PRO A 31 0.25 -1.48 33.36
CA PRO A 31 0.40 -1.51 31.91
C PRO A 31 -0.93 -1.11 31.28
N PHE A 32 -0.93 -0.03 30.49
CA PHE A 32 -2.13 0.37 29.76
C PHE A 32 -2.31 -0.55 28.55
N GLU A 33 -3.51 -1.09 28.39
CA GLU A 33 -3.89 -1.90 27.23
C GLU A 33 -4.50 -0.99 26.16
N ILE A 34 -3.80 -0.84 25.03
CA ILE A 34 -4.34 -0.12 23.88
C ILE A 34 -5.30 -1.06 23.15
N LYS A 35 -6.60 -0.76 23.21
CA LYS A 35 -7.61 -1.49 22.45
C LYS A 35 -7.63 -0.97 21.01
N VAL A 36 -7.05 -1.76 20.11
CA VAL A 36 -7.13 -1.51 18.67
C VAL A 36 -8.48 -2.04 18.19
N TYR A 37 -9.38 -1.12 17.88
CA TYR A 37 -10.62 -1.44 17.18
C TYR A 37 -10.37 -1.32 15.68
N GLU A 38 -10.94 -2.26 14.92
CA GLU A 38 -11.07 -2.08 13.49
C GLU A 38 -11.97 -0.87 13.25
N ILE A 39 -11.49 0.10 12.48
CA ILE A 39 -12.27 1.30 12.18
C ILE A 39 -13.48 0.84 11.37
N ASP A 40 -14.67 0.95 11.97
CA ASP A 40 -15.94 0.58 11.32
C ASP A 40 -16.09 1.36 10.02
N ASP A 41 -16.69 0.73 9.00
CA ASP A 41 -16.87 1.35 7.69
C ASP A 41 -17.82 2.55 7.80
N VAL A 42 -17.24 3.74 7.91
CA VAL A 42 -17.93 5.03 8.07
C VAL A 42 -18.91 5.31 6.93
N GLU A 43 -18.85 4.57 5.82
CA GLU A 43 -19.81 4.62 4.71
C GLU A 43 -21.19 4.10 5.10
N ARG A 44 -21.30 3.09 5.97
CA ARG A 44 -22.60 2.63 6.52
C ARG A 44 -23.23 3.68 7.42
N LEU A 45 -22.43 4.34 8.25
CA LEU A 45 -22.89 5.37 9.17
C LEU A 45 -23.36 6.63 8.45
N GLN A 46 -22.65 7.04 7.40
CA GLN A 46 -23.02 8.21 6.60
C GLN A 46 -24.30 7.99 5.77
N ARG A 47 -24.52 6.77 5.25
CA ARG A 47 -25.77 6.43 4.54
C ARG A 47 -27.00 6.37 5.46
N HIS A 48 -26.80 6.09 6.75
CA HIS A 48 -27.88 5.95 7.73
C HIS A 48 -28.25 7.23 8.48
N ARG A 49 -27.58 8.36 8.25
CA ARG A 49 -27.94 9.63 8.90
C ARG A 49 -29.29 10.11 8.34
N PRO A 50 -30.40 10.08 9.11
CA PRO A 50 -31.68 10.59 8.63
C PRO A 50 -31.59 12.12 8.50
N PRO A 51 -32.33 12.75 7.57
CA PRO A 51 -32.37 14.20 7.48
C PRO A 51 -32.87 14.78 8.82
N PRO A 52 -32.19 15.80 9.39
CA PRO A 52 -32.71 16.52 10.55
C PRO A 52 -34.08 17.08 10.17
N ARG A 53 -35.09 16.78 11.00
CA ARG A 53 -36.40 17.44 10.90
C ARG A 53 -36.18 18.95 11.03
N GLU A 54 -36.82 19.65 10.11
CA GLU A 54 -36.70 21.08 9.85
C GLU A 54 -37.10 21.91 11.07
N ASP A 55 -36.29 22.91 11.41
CA ASP A 55 -36.75 24.19 11.99
C ASP A 55 -35.91 25.33 11.38
N PRO A 56 -36.51 26.50 11.07
CA PRO A 56 -35.93 27.48 10.16
C PRO A 56 -35.03 28.47 10.92
N ALA A 57 -33.74 28.14 11.00
CA ALA A 57 -32.69 29.11 11.22
C ALA A 57 -31.41 28.59 10.55
N GLU A 58 -31.17 29.08 9.33
CA GLU A 58 -29.93 28.98 8.55
C GLU A 58 -28.68 28.90 9.45
N PRO A 59 -27.85 27.86 9.25
CA PRO A 59 -26.84 27.98 8.21
C PRO A 59 -26.73 26.73 7.32
N SER A 60 -26.96 26.91 6.03
CA SER A 60 -26.24 26.25 4.94
C SER A 60 -26.16 24.71 4.94
N GLN A 61 -27.28 24.04 4.66
CA GLN A 61 -27.30 22.61 4.27
C GLN A 61 -26.47 22.31 3.00
N ASP A 62 -26.22 23.33 2.19
CA ASP A 62 -25.38 23.23 0.97
C ASP A 62 -23.89 22.99 1.31
N VAL A 63 -23.42 23.53 2.44
CA VAL A 63 -22.03 23.39 2.90
C VAL A 63 -21.77 21.98 3.43
N GLU A 64 -22.71 21.39 4.18
CA GLU A 64 -22.57 19.99 4.67
C GLU A 64 -22.66 18.97 3.53
N LYS A 65 -23.55 19.17 2.55
CA LYS A 65 -23.59 18.34 1.32
C LYS A 65 -22.33 18.50 0.47
N GLY A 66 -21.78 19.71 0.39
CA GLY A 66 -20.50 19.98 -0.26
C GLY A 66 -19.33 19.27 0.43
N LEU A 67 -19.30 19.25 1.76
CA LEU A 67 -18.27 18.56 2.55
C LEU A 67 -18.35 17.03 2.39
N ALA A 68 -19.57 16.47 2.37
CA ALA A 68 -19.77 15.04 2.11
C ALA A 68 -19.36 14.66 0.68
N CYS A 69 -19.74 15.45 -0.33
CA CYS A 69 -19.36 15.21 -1.73
C CYS A 69 -17.83 15.30 -1.96
N THR A 70 -17.17 16.28 -1.34
CA THR A 70 -15.70 16.42 -1.42
C THR A 70 -14.99 15.27 -0.73
N SER A 71 -15.47 14.80 0.43
CA SER A 71 -14.91 13.63 1.11
C SER A 71 -15.05 12.34 0.28
N ALA A 72 -16.17 12.15 -0.42
CA ALA A 72 -16.37 11.00 -1.32
C ALA A 72 -15.43 11.05 -2.53
N LYS A 73 -15.25 12.23 -3.12
CA LYS A 73 -14.29 12.44 -4.22
C LYS A 73 -12.85 12.18 -3.78
N LEU A 74 -12.47 12.61 -2.58
CA LEU A 74 -11.14 12.38 -2.01
C LEU A 74 -10.88 10.89 -1.79
N ARG A 75 -11.85 10.15 -1.23
CA ARG A 75 -11.75 8.69 -1.07
C ARG A 75 -11.63 7.95 -2.40
N LEU A 76 -12.36 8.39 -3.43
CA LEU A 76 -12.24 7.78 -4.76
C LEU A 76 -10.85 7.99 -5.35
N ALA A 77 -10.31 9.21 -5.22
CA ALA A 77 -8.95 9.53 -5.64
C ALA A 77 -7.90 8.71 -4.86
N GLU A 78 -8.09 8.55 -3.55
CA GLU A 78 -7.21 7.73 -2.70
C GLU A 78 -7.22 6.25 -3.10
N ARG A 79 -8.40 5.64 -3.29
CA ARG A 79 -8.49 4.24 -3.77
C ARG A 79 -7.81 4.06 -5.12
N ARG A 80 -7.94 5.05 -5.99
CA ARG A 80 -7.31 5.04 -7.31
C ARG A 80 -5.79 5.13 -7.21
N GLN A 81 -5.26 5.98 -6.34
CA GLN A 81 -3.83 6.06 -6.09
C GLN A 81 -3.30 4.76 -5.45
N GLN A 82 -4.05 4.17 -4.52
CA GLN A 82 -3.71 2.88 -3.93
C GLN A 82 -3.61 1.79 -5.00
N ARG A 83 -4.60 1.70 -5.89
CA ARG A 83 -4.59 0.73 -6.99
C ARG A 83 -3.45 0.97 -7.97
N LEU A 84 -3.12 2.24 -8.25
CA LEU A 84 -1.97 2.58 -9.09
C LEU A 84 -0.66 2.07 -8.49
N ARG A 85 -0.45 2.26 -7.18
CA ARG A 85 0.72 1.71 -6.47
C ARG A 85 0.77 0.19 -6.52
N GLU A 86 -0.36 -0.49 -6.32
CA GLU A 86 -0.44 -1.95 -6.38
C GLU A 86 -0.09 -2.49 -7.77
N VAL A 87 -0.64 -1.87 -8.83
CA VAL A 87 -0.35 -2.29 -10.21
C VAL A 87 1.11 -2.00 -10.56
N GLN A 88 1.67 -0.86 -10.16
CA GLN A 88 3.09 -0.56 -10.36
C GLN A 88 3.99 -1.59 -9.66
N ALA A 89 3.73 -1.89 -8.39
CA ALA A 89 4.50 -2.89 -7.65
C ALA A 89 4.41 -4.28 -8.32
N LYS A 90 3.22 -4.67 -8.81
CA LYS A 90 3.04 -5.91 -9.57
C LYS A 90 3.83 -5.89 -10.88
N HIS A 91 3.81 -4.77 -11.60
CA HIS A 91 4.53 -4.62 -12.85
C HIS A 91 6.05 -4.77 -12.65
N GLU A 92 6.62 -4.07 -11.67
CA GLU A 92 8.05 -4.16 -11.33
C GLU A 92 8.44 -5.59 -10.92
N HIS A 93 7.60 -6.25 -10.11
CA HIS A 93 7.81 -7.64 -9.73
C HIS A 93 7.86 -8.57 -10.95
N LEU A 94 6.88 -8.47 -11.85
CA LEU A 94 6.83 -9.27 -13.07
C LEU A 94 8.00 -8.98 -14.02
N CYS A 95 8.48 -7.73 -14.09
CA CYS A 95 9.68 -7.37 -14.83
C CYS A 95 10.92 -8.12 -14.29
N GLY A 96 11.05 -8.23 -12.97
CA GLY A 96 12.08 -9.03 -12.33
C GLY A 96 11.95 -10.52 -12.63
N GLU A 97 10.73 -11.08 -12.55
CA GLU A 97 10.49 -12.49 -12.90
C GLU A 97 10.76 -12.78 -14.38
N LEU A 98 10.42 -11.86 -15.27
CA LEU A 98 10.72 -11.97 -16.70
C LEU A 98 12.24 -12.02 -16.91
N ALA A 99 12.99 -11.12 -16.30
CA ALA A 99 14.44 -11.09 -16.39
C ALA A 99 15.08 -12.39 -15.86
N GLU A 100 14.58 -12.95 -14.75
CA GLU A 100 15.05 -14.22 -14.23
C GLU A 100 14.81 -15.37 -15.22
N THR A 101 13.59 -15.49 -15.74
CA THR A 101 13.26 -16.55 -16.71
C THR A 101 14.03 -16.40 -18.02
N GLN A 102 14.26 -15.18 -18.50
CA GLN A 102 15.11 -14.89 -19.65
C GLN A 102 16.56 -15.30 -19.39
N GLY A 103 17.10 -15.03 -18.20
CA GLY A 103 18.43 -15.49 -17.80
C GLY A 103 18.56 -17.01 -17.84
N ARG A 104 17.53 -17.74 -17.39
CA ARG A 104 17.47 -19.20 -17.50
C ARG A 104 17.37 -19.70 -18.95
N LEU A 105 16.69 -18.95 -19.80
CA LEU A 105 16.57 -19.24 -21.24
C LEU A 105 17.75 -18.71 -22.07
N MET A 106 18.75 -18.06 -21.45
CA MET A 106 19.86 -17.37 -22.11
C MET A 106 19.41 -16.38 -23.20
N VAL A 107 18.29 -15.69 -22.96
CA VAL A 107 17.75 -14.63 -23.82
C VAL A 107 18.24 -13.29 -23.30
N GLU A 108 18.63 -12.38 -24.20
CA GLU A 108 19.07 -11.03 -23.84
C GLU A 108 17.97 -10.25 -23.07
N PRO A 109 18.20 -9.91 -21.80
CA PRO A 109 17.24 -9.16 -21.00
C PRO A 109 17.15 -7.70 -21.49
N GLY A 110 15.96 -7.11 -21.41
CA GLY A 110 15.73 -5.68 -21.70
C GLY A 110 14.99 -5.39 -23.00
N ARG A 111 15.26 -6.11 -24.10
CA ARG A 111 14.58 -5.88 -25.40
C ARG A 111 13.06 -6.12 -25.35
N TRP A 112 12.62 -6.93 -24.39
CA TRP A 112 11.20 -7.27 -24.19
C TRP A 112 10.53 -6.41 -23.12
N LEU A 113 11.25 -5.61 -22.33
CA LEU A 113 10.61 -4.74 -21.36
C LEU A 113 10.03 -3.49 -22.02
N GLU A 114 10.70 -2.97 -23.06
CA GLU A 114 10.24 -1.78 -23.81
C GLU A 114 8.82 -1.96 -24.38
N GLN A 115 8.42 -3.20 -24.70
CA GLN A 115 7.09 -3.50 -25.23
C GLN A 115 5.96 -3.41 -24.19
N PHE A 116 6.30 -3.34 -22.90
CA PHE A 116 5.35 -3.22 -21.79
C PHE A 116 5.41 -1.86 -21.10
N GLU A 117 6.22 -0.93 -21.61
CA GLU A 117 6.23 0.44 -21.11
C GLU A 117 4.90 1.13 -21.44
N VAL A 118 4.39 1.86 -20.45
CA VAL A 118 3.22 2.71 -20.65
C VAL A 118 3.67 3.99 -21.33
N ASP A 119 2.87 4.45 -22.29
CA ASP A 119 3.15 5.64 -23.07
C ASP A 119 3.43 6.86 -22.15
N PRO A 120 4.63 7.47 -22.24
CA PRO A 120 5.07 8.56 -21.36
C PRO A 120 4.30 9.86 -21.57
N GLU A 121 3.51 9.97 -22.63
CA GLU A 121 2.67 11.14 -22.92
C GLU A 121 1.39 11.18 -22.08
N LEU A 122 1.02 10.05 -21.43
CA LEU A 122 -0.12 10.03 -20.52
C LEU A 122 0.19 10.70 -19.20
N GLU A 123 -0.76 11.51 -18.72
CA GLU A 123 -0.68 12.14 -17.41
C GLU A 123 -0.51 11.08 -16.31
N PRO A 124 0.56 11.19 -15.49
CA PRO A 124 0.75 10.35 -14.33
C PRO A 124 -0.48 10.49 -13.42
N GLU A 125 -1.01 9.37 -12.94
CA GLU A 125 -2.25 9.37 -12.15
C GLU A 125 -3.51 9.82 -12.93
N SER A 126 -3.57 9.69 -14.26
CA SER A 126 -4.83 9.72 -15.05
C SER A 126 -5.52 8.35 -15.14
N PRO A 127 -6.87 8.27 -15.20
CA PRO A 127 -7.55 6.97 -15.22
C PRO A 127 -7.18 6.16 -16.48
N GLU A 128 -6.84 6.86 -17.56
CA GLU A 128 -6.30 6.30 -18.79
C GLU A 128 -4.92 5.67 -18.56
N TYR A 129 -4.02 6.34 -17.83
CA TYR A 129 -2.71 5.78 -17.45
C TYR A 129 -2.87 4.50 -16.64
N LEU A 130 -3.77 4.50 -15.64
CA LEU A 130 -4.02 3.30 -14.83
C LEU A 130 -4.52 2.14 -15.71
N ALA A 131 -5.46 2.39 -16.61
CA ALA A 131 -5.97 1.36 -17.52
C ALA A 131 -4.91 0.87 -18.52
N ALA A 132 -4.02 1.75 -18.99
CA ALA A 132 -2.89 1.39 -19.83
C ALA A 132 -1.90 0.50 -19.07
N LEU A 133 -1.54 0.89 -17.84
CA LEU A 133 -0.66 0.13 -16.97
C LEU A 133 -1.23 -1.26 -16.63
N GLU A 134 -2.52 -1.36 -16.34
CA GLU A 134 -3.19 -2.65 -16.08
C GLU A 134 -3.12 -3.59 -17.31
N ARG A 135 -3.36 -3.06 -18.52
CA ARG A 135 -3.23 -3.83 -19.76
C ARG A 135 -1.80 -4.28 -20.01
N ALA A 136 -0.83 -3.39 -19.84
CA ALA A 136 0.59 -3.71 -19.99
C ALA A 136 1.02 -4.78 -18.98
N THR A 137 0.59 -4.65 -17.73
CA THR A 137 0.87 -5.62 -16.65
C THR A 137 0.26 -6.98 -16.93
N ALA A 138 -0.97 -7.05 -17.47
CA ALA A 138 -1.60 -8.31 -17.85
C ALA A 138 -0.87 -9.01 -19.02
N ALA A 139 -0.44 -8.24 -20.02
CA ALA A 139 0.34 -8.77 -21.13
C ALA A 139 1.72 -9.28 -20.65
N LEU A 140 2.36 -8.54 -19.74
CA LEU A 140 3.63 -8.93 -19.12
C LEU A 140 3.47 -10.23 -18.34
N GLU A 141 2.41 -10.38 -17.54
CA GLU A 141 2.10 -11.61 -16.80
C GLU A 141 1.93 -12.82 -17.73
N GLN A 142 1.24 -12.66 -18.86
CA GLN A 142 1.10 -13.71 -19.86
C GLN A 142 2.47 -14.11 -20.44
N CYS A 143 3.31 -13.12 -20.74
CA CYS A 143 4.65 -13.35 -21.25
C CYS A 143 5.54 -14.11 -20.25
N VAL A 144 5.52 -13.69 -18.97
CA VAL A 144 6.22 -14.39 -17.88
C VAL A 144 5.73 -15.83 -17.77
N ASN A 145 4.43 -16.06 -17.84
CA ASN A 145 3.86 -17.41 -17.78
C ASN A 145 4.32 -18.29 -18.95
N LEU A 146 4.39 -17.74 -20.16
CA LEU A 146 4.93 -18.44 -21.33
C LEU A 146 6.42 -18.76 -21.16
N CYS A 147 7.22 -17.81 -20.68
CA CYS A 147 8.64 -18.02 -20.40
C CYS A 147 8.85 -19.09 -19.32
N LYS A 148 8.09 -19.05 -18.23
CA LYS A 148 8.10 -20.07 -17.18
C LYS A 148 7.73 -21.45 -17.72
N ALA A 149 6.67 -21.54 -18.52
CA ALA A 149 6.26 -22.80 -19.16
C ALA A 149 7.35 -23.32 -20.11
N HIS A 150 8.04 -22.44 -20.84
CA HIS A 150 9.14 -22.82 -21.72
C HIS A 150 10.36 -23.32 -20.93
N VAL A 151 10.75 -22.62 -19.85
CA VAL A 151 11.79 -23.09 -18.93
C VAL A 151 11.43 -24.48 -18.44
N MET A 152 10.21 -24.69 -17.93
CA MET A 152 9.74 -25.99 -17.47
C MET A 152 9.81 -27.06 -18.58
N MET A 153 9.43 -26.74 -19.81
CA MET A 153 9.49 -27.68 -20.94
C MET A 153 10.92 -28.10 -21.27
N VAL A 154 11.88 -27.16 -21.19
CA VAL A 154 13.28 -27.43 -21.52
C VAL A 154 13.99 -28.13 -20.36
N THR A 155 13.65 -27.81 -19.12
CA THR A 155 14.31 -28.33 -17.92
C THR A 155 13.60 -29.52 -17.26
N CYS A 156 12.49 -30.03 -17.82
CA CYS A 156 11.71 -31.10 -17.18
C CYS A 156 12.47 -32.43 -17.05
N PHE A 157 13.51 -32.63 -17.86
CA PHE A 157 14.34 -33.84 -17.83
C PHE A 157 15.54 -33.74 -16.88
N ASP A 158 15.90 -32.54 -16.42
CA ASP A 158 17.04 -32.30 -15.53
C ASP A 158 16.70 -32.44 -14.04
N ILE A 159 15.52 -32.99 -13.71
CA ILE A 159 15.12 -33.32 -12.33
C ILE A 159 15.91 -34.56 -11.88
N SER A 160 17.23 -34.43 -11.79
CA SER A 160 18.03 -35.33 -10.97
C SER A 160 17.58 -35.07 -9.54
N VAL A 161 16.85 -36.01 -8.95
CA VAL A 161 16.49 -35.99 -7.53
C VAL A 161 17.74 -35.57 -6.75
N ALA A 162 17.73 -34.36 -6.21
CA ALA A 162 18.66 -33.96 -5.18
C ALA A 162 18.31 -34.85 -3.99
N VAL A 163 18.83 -36.07 -3.99
CA VAL A 163 18.86 -36.94 -2.81
C VAL A 163 19.65 -36.12 -1.82
N PRO A 164 19.06 -35.64 -0.71
CA PRO A 164 19.87 -35.10 0.35
C PRO A 164 20.75 -36.27 0.78
N THR A 165 22.06 -36.18 0.51
CA THR A 165 23.06 -37.08 1.02
C THR A 165 23.09 -36.91 2.54
N ALA A 166 22.12 -37.52 3.22
CA ALA A 166 22.15 -37.77 4.62
C ALA A 166 23.17 -38.89 4.83
N THR A 167 24.34 -38.47 5.28
CA THR A 167 25.37 -39.23 5.94
C THR A 167 24.85 -40.52 6.60
N SER A 168 25.30 -41.67 6.12
CA SER A 168 25.56 -42.81 7.00
C SER A 168 26.74 -43.60 6.45
N ALA A 169 27.93 -43.31 6.99
CA ALA A 169 28.88 -44.38 7.25
C ALA A 169 28.26 -45.28 8.33
N PRO A 170 28.42 -46.61 8.21
CA PRO A 170 29.42 -47.22 9.10
C PRO A 170 30.18 -48.43 8.50
N GLN A 171 31.46 -48.49 8.89
CA GLN A 171 32.16 -49.67 9.39
C GLN A 171 32.76 -50.72 8.42
N GLU A 172 34.08 -50.85 8.61
CA GLU A 172 35.03 -51.91 8.25
C GLU A 172 34.47 -53.33 8.10
N VAL A 173 35.00 -54.05 7.10
CA VAL A 173 35.37 -55.46 7.25
C VAL A 173 36.58 -55.79 6.37
N ASP A 174 37.64 -56.17 7.07
CA ASP A 174 38.91 -56.76 6.61
C ASP A 174 38.69 -58.16 6.04
N VAL A 175 39.23 -58.45 4.84
CA VAL A 175 39.71 -59.78 4.37
C VAL A 175 40.81 -59.57 3.33
#